data_AF-A0A4V2HUS4-F1
#
_entry.id   AF-A0A4V2HUS4-F1
#
_cell.length_a   1.000
_cell.length_b   1.000
_cell.length_c   1.000
_cell.angle_alpha   90.00
_cell.angle_beta   90.00
_cell.angle_gamma   90.00
#
_symmetry.space_group_name_H-M   'P 1'
#
loop_
_entity.id
_entity.type
_entity.pdbx_description
1 polymer ?
#
loop_
_entity_poly.entity_id
_entity_poly.type
_entity_poly.pdbx_seq_one_letter_code
_entity_poly.pdbx_strand_id
1 'polypeptide(L)'
;GRPVLFDDHGLPLLIDLVTVTTDTLSSKRPELLKFLQASRRGWAENFADPLKYPPLYHDTWFKGTGSTVGAENFFNAMQPSLMNHPKGLFTITEEVIEQNLKSLSSVGITGRKDMFDTSLLAEI
;
A
#
# COMPACT_ATOMS: atom_id res chain seq x y z
N GLY A 1 -19.34 7.36 7.88
CA GLY A 1 -18.45 8.46 8.32
C GLY A 1 -17.08 8.24 7.70
N ARG A 2 -16.28 9.29 7.48
CA ARG A 2 -14.91 9.13 6.96
C ARG A 2 -14.03 8.43 8.03
N PRO A 3 -13.22 7.42 7.69
CA PRO A 3 -12.27 6.81 8.61
C PRO A 3 -11.22 7.84 9.06
N VAL A 4 -10.68 7.64 10.25
CA VAL A 4 -9.58 8.46 10.77
C VAL A 4 -8.31 8.12 10.00
N LEU A 5 -7.70 9.11 9.35
CA LEU A 5 -6.38 8.98 8.74
C LEU A 5 -5.34 9.61 9.67
N PHE A 6 -4.23 8.92 9.92
CA PHE A 6 -3.13 9.48 10.72
C PHE A 6 -2.55 10.76 10.10
N ASP A 7 -2.60 10.86 8.76
CA ASP A 7 -2.19 12.04 8.03
C ASP A 7 -3.03 13.29 8.38
N ASP A 8 -4.35 13.14 8.58
CA ASP A 8 -5.23 14.22 9.05
C ASP A 8 -4.82 14.74 10.46
N HIS A 9 -3.95 14.00 11.17
CA HIS A 9 -3.43 14.30 12.49
C HIS A 9 -1.91 14.55 12.51
N GLY A 10 -1.30 14.84 11.35
CA GLY A 10 0.12 15.22 11.27
C GLY A 10 1.09 14.04 11.37
N LEU A 11 0.59 12.82 11.16
CA LEU A 11 1.38 11.58 11.11
C LEU A 11 1.22 10.90 9.74
N PRO A 12 1.79 11.48 8.66
CA PRO A 12 1.87 10.82 7.36
C PRO A 12 2.78 9.59 7.48
N LEU A 13 2.18 8.45 7.84
CA LEU A 13 2.86 7.17 7.96
C LEU A 13 2.63 6.38 6.67
N LEU A 14 3.71 5.84 6.13
CA LEU A 14 3.64 4.84 5.08
C LEU A 14 3.09 3.53 5.67
N ILE A 15 1.99 3.04 5.09
CA ILE A 15 1.31 1.80 5.48
C ILE A 15 1.20 0.87 4.27
N ASP A 16 0.87 -0.40 4.50
CA ASP A 16 0.64 -1.42 3.47
C ASP A 16 1.82 -1.54 2.47
N LEU A 17 3.03 -1.53 3.03
CA LEU A 17 4.29 -1.61 2.30
C LEU A 17 4.59 -3.03 1.82
N VAL A 18 5.14 -3.13 0.61
CA VAL A 18 5.86 -4.33 0.18
C VAL A 18 7.25 -4.30 0.81
N THR A 19 7.56 -5.31 1.62
CA THR A 19 8.86 -5.44 2.26
C THR A 19 9.54 -6.74 1.86
N VAL A 20 10.83 -6.68 1.59
CA VAL A 20 11.66 -7.81 1.19
C VAL A 20 13.01 -7.73 1.89
N THR A 21 13.73 -8.84 1.98
CA THR A 21 15.12 -8.81 2.45
C THR A 21 16.03 -8.20 1.37
N THR A 22 17.18 -7.68 1.78
CA THR A 22 18.23 -7.20 0.87
C THR A 22 18.69 -8.29 -0.11
N ASP A 23 18.75 -9.54 0.35
CA ASP A 23 19.08 -10.71 -0.48
C ASP A 23 18.02 -10.94 -1.55
N THR A 24 16.73 -10.86 -1.22
CA THR A 24 15.64 -10.97 -2.21
C THR A 24 15.68 -9.79 -3.18
N LEU A 25 15.89 -8.57 -2.70
CA LEU A 25 15.98 -7.38 -3.56
C LEU A 25 17.10 -7.50 -4.60
N SER A 26 18.26 -8.01 -4.21
CA SER A 26 19.42 -8.17 -5.09
C SER A 26 19.31 -9.39 -6.01
N SER A 27 18.85 -10.53 -5.51
CA SER A 27 18.87 -11.81 -6.25
C SER A 27 17.59 -12.12 -7.04
N LYS A 28 16.47 -11.47 -6.73
CA LYS A 28 15.14 -11.70 -7.34
C LYS A 28 14.53 -10.45 -7.96
N ARG A 29 15.38 -9.50 -8.36
CA ARG A 29 14.93 -8.22 -8.95
C ARG A 29 13.94 -8.40 -10.12
N PRO A 30 14.17 -9.30 -11.11
CA PRO A 30 13.23 -9.49 -12.21
C PRO A 30 11.86 -10.01 -11.75
N GLU A 31 11.83 -10.89 -10.75
CA GLU A 31 10.60 -11.40 -10.15
C GLU A 31 9.85 -10.31 -9.38
N LEU A 32 10.56 -9.44 -8.66
CA LEU A 32 9.96 -8.31 -7.95
C LEU A 32 9.32 -7.30 -8.91
N LEU A 33 9.97 -7.00 -10.04
CA LEU A 33 9.37 -6.16 -11.09
C LEU A 33 8.08 -6.78 -11.63
N LYS A 34 8.09 -8.07 -11.94
CA LYS A 34 6.89 -8.79 -12.39
C LYS A 34 5.78 -8.76 -11.33
N PHE A 35 6.13 -8.93 -10.05
CA PHE A 35 5.20 -8.83 -8.93
C PHE A 35 4.57 -7.44 -8.84
N LEU A 36 5.36 -6.37 -8.91
CA LEU A 36 4.84 -5.00 -8.83
C LEU A 36 3.94 -4.67 -10.03
N GLN A 37 4.33 -5.06 -11.24
CA GLN A 37 3.52 -4.88 -12.44
C GLN A 37 2.20 -5.66 -12.36
N ALA A 38 2.25 -6.91 -11.90
CA ALA A 38 1.04 -7.72 -11.71
C ALA A 38 0.14 -7.13 -10.63
N SER A 39 0.72 -6.64 -9.54
CA SER A 39 -0.02 -5.98 -8.45
C SER A 39 -0.69 -4.69 -8.93
N ARG A 40 0.00 -3.85 -9.71
CA ARG A 40 -0.62 -2.66 -10.35
C ARG A 40 -1.82 -3.02 -11.22
N ARG A 41 -1.73 -4.12 -11.99
CA ARG A 41 -2.86 -4.61 -12.80
C ARG A 41 -4.03 -5.09 -11.93
N GLY A 42 -3.77 -5.88 -10.89
CA GLY A 42 -4.80 -6.36 -9.98
C GLY A 42 -5.53 -5.22 -9.26
N TRP A 43 -4.78 -4.20 -8.83
CA TRP A 43 -5.37 -3.00 -8.25
C TRP A 43 -6.21 -2.20 -9.25
N ALA A 44 -5.73 -2.03 -10.49
CA ALA A 44 -6.49 -1.35 -11.52
C ALA A 44 -7.81 -2.09 -11.85
N GLU A 45 -7.78 -3.43 -11.86
CA GLU A 45 -8.97 -4.28 -12.00
C GLU A 45 -9.94 -4.10 -10.83
N ASN A 46 -9.45 -4.10 -9.59
CA ASN A 46 -10.26 -3.83 -8.41
C ASN A 46 -10.87 -2.43 -8.43
N PHE A 47 -10.12 -1.41 -8.85
CA PHE A 47 -10.60 -0.02 -8.91
C PHE A 47 -11.65 0.21 -9.99
N ALA A 48 -11.74 -0.66 -11.00
CA ALA A 48 -12.80 -0.59 -12.01
C ALA A 48 -14.20 -0.91 -11.42
N ASP A 49 -14.26 -1.77 -10.40
CA ASP A 49 -15.47 -2.03 -9.62
C ASP A 49 -15.11 -2.48 -8.19
N PRO A 50 -14.96 -1.51 -7.26
CA PRO A 50 -14.57 -1.82 -5.88
C PRO A 50 -15.59 -2.65 -5.10
N LEU A 51 -16.81 -2.84 -5.59
CA LEU A 51 -17.86 -3.60 -4.90
C LEU A 51 -17.92 -5.07 -5.36
N LYS A 52 -17.20 -5.42 -6.42
CA LYS A 52 -17.22 -6.76 -7.03
C LYS A 52 -16.55 -7.84 -6.17
N TYR A 53 -15.34 -7.57 -5.69
CA TYR A 53 -14.49 -8.59 -5.06
C TYR A 53 -14.82 -8.91 -3.59
N PRO A 54 -15.22 -7.94 -2.75
CA PRO A 54 -15.56 -8.23 -1.35
C PRO A 54 -16.59 -9.36 -1.14
N PRO A 55 -17.75 -9.41 -1.85
CA PRO A 55 -18.68 -10.54 -1.71
C PRO A 55 -18.11 -11.85 -2.26
N LEU A 56 -17.31 -11.80 -3.33
CA LEU A 56 -16.75 -12.98 -3.98
C LEU A 56 -15.74 -13.72 -3.10
N TYR A 57 -14.99 -12.99 -2.27
CA TYR A 57 -13.99 -13.57 -1.38
C TYR A 57 -14.43 -13.69 0.09
N HIS A 58 -15.67 -13.30 0.42
CA HIS A 58 -16.14 -13.30 1.81
C HIS A 58 -15.99 -14.65 2.51
N ASP A 59 -16.36 -15.73 1.81
CA ASP A 59 -16.35 -17.09 2.36
C ASP A 59 -15.03 -17.85 2.12
N THR A 60 -13.98 -17.18 1.62
CA THR A 60 -12.66 -17.78 1.36
C THR A 60 -11.70 -17.57 2.53
N TRP A 61 -10.49 -17.07 2.26
CA TRP A 61 -9.47 -16.69 3.23
C TRP A 61 -9.88 -15.52 4.13
N PHE A 62 -10.94 -14.79 3.79
CA PHE A 62 -11.50 -13.74 4.64
C PHE A 62 -12.52 -14.25 5.67
N LYS A 63 -12.86 -15.54 5.61
CA LYS A 63 -13.73 -16.15 6.61
C LYS A 63 -13.09 -16.11 7.98
N GLY A 64 -13.78 -15.51 8.94
CA GLY A 64 -13.33 -15.45 10.34
C GLY A 64 -12.39 -14.30 10.67
N THR A 65 -12.14 -13.35 9.75
CA THR A 65 -11.38 -12.12 10.04
C THR A 65 -12.14 -11.15 10.94
N GLY A 66 -13.43 -11.39 11.18
CA GLY A 66 -14.32 -10.47 11.89
C GLY A 66 -14.87 -9.34 11.02
N SER A 67 -14.49 -9.28 9.75
CA SER A 67 -15.01 -8.30 8.80
C SER A 67 -16.32 -8.75 8.15
N THR A 68 -17.10 -7.78 7.69
CA THR A 68 -18.36 -8.00 6.96
C THR A 68 -18.23 -7.49 5.53
N VAL A 69 -19.01 -8.05 4.60
CA VAL A 69 -19.03 -7.55 3.20
C VAL A 69 -19.32 -6.04 3.15
N GLY A 70 -20.19 -5.54 4.03
CA GLY A 70 -20.49 -4.11 4.12
C GLY A 70 -19.28 -3.27 4.54
N ALA A 71 -18.50 -3.74 5.52
CA ALA A 71 -17.28 -3.07 5.95
C ALA A 71 -16.20 -3.09 4.85
N GLU A 72 -15.98 -4.24 4.21
CA GLU A 72 -15.03 -4.37 3.10
C GLU A 72 -15.41 -3.49 1.90
N ASN A 73 -16.70 -3.47 1.53
CA ASN A 73 -17.20 -2.57 0.48
C ASN A 73 -16.95 -1.10 0.83
N PHE A 74 -17.16 -0.72 2.09
CA PHE A 74 -16.92 0.63 2.56
C PHE A 74 -15.44 1.01 2.43
N PHE A 75 -14.51 0.16 2.90
CA PHE A 75 -13.07 0.44 2.81
C PHE A 75 -12.56 0.40 1.37
N ASN A 76 -12.95 -0.61 0.59
CA ASN A 76 -12.47 -0.79 -0.79
C ASN A 76 -12.93 0.37 -1.71
N ALA A 77 -14.15 0.88 -1.51
CA ALA A 77 -14.65 2.04 -2.26
C ALA A 77 -13.87 3.34 -1.99
N MET A 78 -13.16 3.44 -0.87
CA MET A 78 -12.37 4.62 -0.51
C MET A 78 -10.94 4.60 -1.07
N GLN A 79 -10.37 3.40 -1.24
CA GLN A 79 -8.97 3.21 -1.64
C GLN A 79 -8.55 3.94 -2.93
N PRO A 80 -9.37 4.02 -4.01
CA PRO A 80 -8.96 4.76 -5.21
C PRO A 80 -8.60 6.22 -4.93
N SER A 81 -9.34 6.89 -4.04
CA SER A 81 -9.06 8.30 -3.69
C SER A 81 -7.81 8.49 -2.85
N LEU A 82 -7.41 7.45 -2.10
CA LEU A 82 -6.27 7.49 -1.16
C LEU A 82 -4.97 7.03 -1.82
N MET A 83 -5.06 6.11 -2.79
CA MET A 83 -3.89 5.42 -3.36
C MET A 83 -3.52 5.89 -4.76
N ASN A 84 -4.45 6.54 -5.50
CA ASN A 84 -4.14 7.04 -6.84
C ASN A 84 -3.04 8.10 -6.80
N HIS A 85 -2.03 7.90 -7.64
CA HIS A 85 -0.92 8.81 -7.79
C HIS A 85 -0.56 8.93 -9.28
N PRO A 86 -0.15 10.10 -9.80
CA PRO A 86 0.17 10.27 -11.23
C PRO A 86 1.28 9.35 -11.75
N LYS A 87 2.19 8.91 -10.87
CA LYS A 87 3.26 7.93 -11.19
C LYS A 87 2.83 6.46 -10.97
N GLY A 88 1.55 6.22 -10.72
CA GLY A 88 0.97 4.91 -10.49
C GLY A 88 1.03 4.44 -9.03
N LEU A 89 0.39 3.30 -8.76
CA LEU A 89 0.33 2.69 -7.44
C LEU A 89 1.72 2.23 -6.96
N PHE A 90 1.86 2.14 -5.64
CA PHE A 90 3.13 1.93 -4.92
C PHE A 90 4.16 3.06 -5.06
N THR A 91 3.78 4.21 -5.63
CA THR A 91 4.72 5.34 -5.68
C THR A 91 5.06 5.79 -4.27
N ILE A 92 6.35 5.77 -3.95
CA ILE A 92 6.92 6.38 -2.76
C ILE A 92 7.96 7.41 -3.25
N THR A 93 7.81 8.66 -2.86
CA THR A 93 8.77 9.72 -3.21
C THR A 93 9.72 10.00 -2.04
N GLU A 94 10.83 10.68 -2.33
CA GLU A 94 11.79 11.07 -1.29
C GLU A 94 11.14 11.93 -0.22
N GLU A 95 10.26 12.86 -0.63
CA GLU A 95 9.54 13.75 0.29
C GLU A 95 8.64 12.95 1.24
N VAL A 96 7.96 11.92 0.72
CA VAL A 96 7.10 11.04 1.55
C VAL A 96 7.94 10.20 2.51
N ILE A 97 9.12 9.72 2.09
CA ILE A 97 10.05 9.01 2.98
C ILE A 97 10.50 9.92 4.12
N GLU A 98 10.89 11.15 3.82
CA GLU A 98 11.32 12.13 4.84
C GLU A 98 10.19 12.47 5.82
N GLN A 99 8.97 12.67 5.33
CA GLN A 99 7.78 12.90 6.14
C GLN A 99 7.50 11.71 7.06
N ASN A 100 7.55 10.48 6.53
CA ASN A 100 7.36 9.26 7.31
C ASN A 100 8.42 9.11 8.40
N LEU A 101 9.70 9.34 8.09
CA LEU A 101 10.79 9.29 9.08
C LEU A 101 10.62 10.32 10.19
N LYS A 102 10.16 11.54 9.85
CA LYS A 102 9.83 12.58 10.83
C LYS A 102 8.66 12.16 11.73
N SER A 103 7.60 11.58 11.16
CA SER A 103 6.46 11.05 11.90
C SER A 103 6.89 9.96 12.90
N LEU A 104 7.69 8.99 12.45
CA LEU A 104 8.25 7.95 13.31
C LEU A 104 9.10 8.52 14.44
N SER A 105 9.97 9.50 14.13
CA SER A 105 10.81 10.13 15.14
C SER A 105 10.00 10.87 16.20
N SER A 106 8.83 11.44 15.87
CA SER A 106 7.96 12.14 16.82
C SER A 106 7.39 11.23 17.91
N VAL A 107 7.32 9.92 17.64
CA VAL A 107 6.85 8.88 18.56
C VAL A 107 8.00 8.02 19.12
N GLY A 108 9.25 8.47 18.96
CA GLY A 108 10.43 7.80 19.51
C GLY A 108 10.92 6.60 18.69
N ILE A 109 10.48 6.44 17.44
CA ILE A 109 10.92 5.37 16.54
C ILE A 109 11.98 5.92 15.57
N THR A 110 13.15 5.27 15.52
CA THR A 110 14.22 5.65 14.58
C THR A 110 14.14 4.78 13.32
N GLY A 111 13.69 5.38 12.21
CA GLY A 111 13.82 4.80 10.87
C GLY A 111 15.09 5.26 10.16
N ARG A 112 15.46 4.58 9.06
CA ARG A 112 16.58 4.98 8.19
C ARG A 112 16.13 5.03 6.73
N LYS A 113 16.70 5.95 5.95
CA LYS A 113 16.39 6.08 4.51
C LYS A 113 16.75 4.82 3.72
N ASP A 114 17.80 4.11 4.11
CA ASP A 114 18.25 2.86 3.45
C ASP A 114 17.27 1.69 3.58
N MET A 115 16.21 1.83 4.37
CA MET A 115 15.12 0.85 4.46
C MET A 115 14.13 0.96 3.29
N PHE A 116 14.18 2.04 2.51
CA PHE A 116 13.26 2.29 1.40
C PHE A 116 13.99 2.15 0.07
N ASP A 117 13.62 1.14 -0.72
CA ASP A 117 14.05 1.01 -2.11
C ASP A 117 12.95 1.49 -3.05
N THR A 118 13.24 2.57 -3.78
CA THR A 118 12.35 3.10 -4.84
C THR A 118 12.88 2.80 -6.24
N SER A 119 14.00 2.08 -6.33
CA SER A 119 14.71 1.83 -7.59
C SER A 119 13.86 0.99 -8.56
N LEU A 120 13.11 0.02 -8.04
CA LEU A 120 12.19 -0.80 -8.82
C LEU A 120 11.03 0.02 -9.43
N LEU A 121 10.62 1.11 -8.78
CA LEU A 121 9.50 1.96 -9.23
C LEU A 121 9.85 2.76 -10.49
N ALA A 122 11.14 3.05 -10.70
CA ALA A 122 11.61 3.72 -11.91
C ALA A 122 11.55 2.84 -13.16
N GLU A 123 11.34 1.52 -12.99
CA GLU A 123 11.34 0.53 -14.06
C GLU A 123 9.92 0.05 -14.46
N ILE A 124 8.85 0.58 -13.83
CA ILE A 124 7.47 0.08 -13.98
C ILE A 124 6.42 1.16 -14.20
#